data_AF-A0A7S3BN82-F1
#
_entry.id   AF-A0A7S3BN82-F1
#
_cell.length_a   1.000
_cell.length_b   1.000
_cell.length_c   1.000
_cell.angle_alpha   90.00
_cell.angle_beta   90.00
_cell.angle_gamma   90.00
#
_symmetry.space_group_name_H-M   'P 1'
#
loop_
_entity.id
_entity.type
_entity.pdbx_description
1 polymer ?
#
loop_
_entity_poly.entity_id
_entity_poly.type
_entity_poly.pdbx_seq_one_letter_code
_entity_poly.pdbx_strand_id
1 'polypeptide(L)'
;RQEWLADTFRMAVADGSDGALLGSLREEVPGRVWSFDMLKPEVCGWVLDELENYERSGLPVNRPNSMNNYGVIVNQIGMRPLIDDLQRKCIGPLARLLFPVQGSKLTSHHSFMVQYKKGEDLGLDMHHDDSDVTLNVCLGREFTGATLSF
;
A
#
# COMPACT_ATOMS: atom_id res chain seq x y z
N ARG A 1 9.36 9.30 -5.89
CA ARG A 1 10.49 9.89 -5.15
C ARG A 1 11.25 8.74 -4.53
N GLN A 2 12.45 8.43 -5.03
CA GLN A 2 13.21 7.27 -4.54
C GLN A 2 13.70 7.47 -3.11
N GLU A 3 13.89 8.73 -2.71
CA GLU A 3 14.32 9.12 -1.36
C GLU A 3 13.35 8.70 -0.25
N TRP A 4 12.10 8.37 -0.61
CA TRP A 4 11.04 7.94 0.32
C TRP A 4 11.02 6.44 0.59
N LEU A 5 11.67 5.66 -0.27
CA LEU A 5 11.70 4.21 -0.16
C LEU A 5 12.69 3.78 0.93
N ALA A 6 12.40 2.69 1.63
CA ALA A 6 13.37 2.06 2.53
C ALA A 6 14.64 1.70 1.74
N ASP A 7 15.81 1.78 2.37
CA ASP A 7 17.08 1.72 1.64
C ASP A 7 17.30 0.40 0.89
N THR A 8 16.92 -0.73 1.49
CA THR A 8 16.99 -2.05 0.86
C THR A 8 16.16 -2.11 -0.42
N PHE A 9 14.90 -1.67 -0.35
CA PHE A 9 14.00 -1.65 -1.49
C PHE A 9 14.41 -0.60 -2.54
N ARG A 10 14.87 0.58 -2.09
CA ARG A 10 15.40 1.63 -2.98
C ARG A 10 16.58 1.12 -3.81
N MET A 11 17.51 0.42 -3.18
CA MET A 11 18.66 -0.18 -3.85
C MET A 11 18.22 -1.24 -4.85
N ALA A 12 17.28 -2.11 -4.48
CA ALA A 12 16.75 -3.14 -5.36
C ALA A 12 16.04 -2.56 -6.60
N VAL A 13 15.21 -1.52 -6.42
CA VAL A 13 14.54 -0.81 -7.52
C VAL A 13 15.54 -0.08 -8.42
N ALA A 14 16.62 0.46 -7.84
CA ALA A 14 17.66 1.15 -8.61
C ALA A 14 18.54 0.19 -9.42
N ASP A 15 18.83 -0.99 -8.87
CA ASP A 15 19.54 -2.07 -9.58
C ASP A 15 18.69 -2.64 -10.72
N GLY A 16 17.41 -2.90 -10.45
CA GLY A 16 16.43 -3.29 -11.45
C GLY A 16 16.54 -4.75 -11.93
N SER A 17 17.47 -5.55 -11.39
CA SER A 17 17.52 -6.99 -11.66
C SER A 17 16.49 -7.76 -10.83
N ASP A 18 16.00 -8.86 -11.39
CA ASP A 18 15.08 -9.77 -10.70
C ASP A 18 15.68 -10.30 -9.38
N GLY A 19 17.00 -10.58 -9.38
CA GLY A 19 17.70 -11.05 -8.19
C GLY A 19 17.73 -10.03 -7.06
N ALA A 20 17.98 -8.75 -7.37
CA ALA A 20 17.97 -7.69 -6.37
C ALA A 20 16.56 -7.43 -5.82
N LEU A 21 15.54 -7.45 -6.70
CA LEU A 21 14.14 -7.31 -6.30
C LEU A 21 13.72 -8.46 -5.39
N LEU A 22 13.93 -9.71 -5.79
CA LEU A 22 13.59 -10.88 -4.97
C LEU A 22 14.34 -10.90 -3.65
N GLY A 23 15.61 -10.49 -3.64
CA GLY A 23 16.42 -10.41 -2.42
C GLY A 23 15.94 -9.36 -1.41
N SER A 24 15.09 -8.41 -1.83
CA SER A 24 14.48 -7.41 -0.94
C SER A 24 13.16 -7.88 -0.31
N LEU A 25 12.65 -9.05 -0.69
CA LEU A 25 11.36 -9.57 -0.26
C LEU A 25 11.52 -10.75 0.69
N ARG A 26 10.50 -10.93 1.53
CA ARG A 26 10.27 -12.15 2.30
C ARG A 26 8.97 -12.79 1.84
N GLU A 27 9.02 -14.08 1.54
CA GLU A 27 7.82 -14.87 1.22
C GLU A 27 7.13 -15.27 2.53
N GLU A 28 5.86 -14.86 2.69
CA GLU A 28 5.04 -15.18 3.88
C GLU A 28 4.06 -16.32 3.58
N VAL A 29 3.55 -16.38 2.33
CA VAL A 29 2.74 -17.50 1.83
C VAL A 29 3.33 -17.94 0.49
N PRO A 30 3.72 -19.22 0.34
CA PRO A 30 4.36 -19.73 -0.87
C PRO A 30 3.61 -19.38 -2.15
N GLY A 31 4.28 -18.63 -3.03
CA GLY A 31 3.76 -18.21 -4.33
C GLY A 31 2.56 -17.26 -4.29
N ARG A 32 2.22 -16.67 -3.13
CA ARG A 32 1.00 -15.87 -2.98
C ARG A 32 1.18 -14.55 -2.23
N VAL A 33 1.97 -14.52 -1.16
CA VAL A 33 2.09 -13.33 -0.30
C VAL A 33 3.55 -13.07 0.04
N TRP A 34 3.95 -11.81 -0.14
CA TRP A 34 5.29 -11.31 0.17
C TRP A 34 5.22 -10.06 1.05
N SER A 35 6.19 -9.92 1.95
CA SER A 35 6.39 -8.75 2.80
C SER A 35 7.76 -8.13 2.53
N PHE A 36 7.87 -6.82 2.69
CA PHE A 36 9.12 -6.07 2.52
C PHE A 36 9.01 -4.67 3.14
N ASP A 37 10.16 -4.09 3.49
CA ASP A 37 10.23 -2.70 3.91
C ASP A 37 10.11 -1.79 2.70
N MET A 38 8.98 -1.11 2.57
CA MET A 38 8.69 -0.30 1.38
C MET A 38 9.04 1.19 1.57
N LEU A 39 8.54 1.79 2.64
CA LEU A 39 8.66 3.23 2.93
C LEU A 39 9.51 3.44 4.18
N LYS A 40 10.21 4.59 4.22
CA LYS A 40 10.87 5.00 5.45
C LYS A 40 9.86 5.42 6.51
N PRO A 41 10.13 5.21 7.81
CA PRO A 41 9.21 5.59 8.88
C PRO A 41 8.78 7.06 8.86
N GLU A 42 9.68 7.98 8.54
CA GLU A 42 9.36 9.41 8.44
C GLU A 42 8.34 9.71 7.32
N VAL A 43 8.38 8.95 6.23
CA VAL A 43 7.43 9.10 5.12
C VAL A 43 6.06 8.59 5.53
N CYS A 44 5.99 7.46 6.24
CA CYS A 44 4.73 7.01 6.83
C CYS A 44 4.14 8.09 7.74
N GLY A 45 4.98 8.76 8.54
CA GLY A 45 4.61 9.91 9.36
C GLY A 45 4.00 11.06 8.53
N TRP A 46 4.68 11.51 7.47
CA TRP A 46 4.18 12.59 6.61
C TRP A 46 2.86 12.25 5.92
N VAL A 47 2.69 10.99 5.49
CA VAL A 47 1.47 10.51 4.86
C VAL A 47 0.30 10.54 5.85
N LEU A 48 0.53 10.14 7.10
CA LEU A 48 -0.47 10.24 8.17
C LEU A 48 -0.80 11.70 8.51
N ASP A 49 0.22 12.56 8.62
CA ASP A 49 0.01 13.99 8.92
C ASP A 49 -0.84 14.66 7.82
N GLU A 50 -0.60 14.32 6.55
CA GLU A 50 -1.40 14.82 5.43
C GLU A 50 -2.85 14.35 5.51
N LEU A 51 -3.08 13.10 5.89
CA LEU A 51 -4.42 12.57 6.09
C LEU A 51 -5.16 13.33 7.20
N GLU A 52 -4.51 13.51 8.35
CA GLU A 52 -5.08 14.26 9.49
C GLU A 52 -5.37 15.72 9.10
N ASN A 53 -4.47 16.36 8.35
CA ASN A 53 -4.67 17.72 7.85
C ASN A 53 -5.86 17.80 6.88
N TYR A 54 -5.99 16.83 5.97
CA TYR A 54 -7.11 16.76 5.05
C TYR A 54 -8.44 16.59 5.79
N GLU A 55 -8.51 15.69 6.78
CA GLU A 55 -9.72 15.49 7.58
C GLU A 55 -10.10 16.77 8.37
N ARG A 56 -9.11 17.46 8.96
CA ARG A 56 -9.35 18.73 9.67
C ARG A 56 -9.76 19.88 8.75
N SER A 57 -9.48 19.80 7.45
CA SER A 57 -9.81 20.86 6.50
C SER A 57 -11.32 21.02 6.26
N GLY A 58 -12.11 19.98 6.56
CA GLY A 58 -13.55 19.94 6.25
C GLY A 58 -13.87 19.76 4.77
N LEU A 59 -12.87 19.46 3.92
CA LEU A 59 -13.08 19.12 2.53
C LEU A 59 -13.85 17.80 2.39
N PRO A 60 -14.57 17.57 1.27
CA PRO A 60 -15.28 16.31 1.04
C PRO A 60 -14.36 15.09 1.12
N VAL A 61 -14.80 14.07 1.85
CA VAL A 61 -14.10 12.78 2.00
C VAL A 61 -15.03 11.67 1.50
N ASN A 62 -14.55 10.87 0.55
CA ASN A 62 -15.21 9.61 0.20
C ASN A 62 -14.54 8.46 0.95
N ARG A 63 -15.36 7.56 1.47
CA ARG A 63 -14.92 6.47 2.33
C ARG A 63 -14.34 5.30 1.52
N PRO A 64 -13.38 4.55 2.09
CA PRO A 64 -12.58 3.56 1.37
C PRO A 64 -13.38 2.48 0.64
N ASN A 65 -14.29 1.79 1.34
CA ASN A 65 -15.09 0.71 0.78
C ASN A 65 -16.30 0.42 1.69
N SER A 66 -17.12 -0.58 1.35
CA SER A 66 -18.33 -0.95 2.11
C SER A 66 -18.07 -1.58 3.47
N MET A 67 -16.82 -1.97 3.78
CA MET A 67 -16.40 -2.60 5.04
C MET A 67 -15.61 -1.64 5.94
N ASN A 68 -15.16 -0.50 5.42
CA ASN A 68 -14.36 0.47 6.16
C ASN A 68 -15.04 1.84 6.15
N ASN A 69 -15.60 2.21 7.29
CA ASN A 69 -16.31 3.48 7.45
C ASN A 69 -15.35 4.66 7.64
N TYR A 70 -14.08 4.38 7.96
CA TYR A 70 -13.07 5.37 8.31
C TYR A 70 -11.86 5.31 7.38
N GLY A 71 -11.31 6.49 7.09
CA GLY A 71 -10.25 6.69 6.10
C GLY A 71 -10.72 7.45 4.85
N VAL A 72 -9.88 7.43 3.81
CA VAL A 72 -10.06 8.26 2.60
C VAL A 72 -9.60 7.53 1.33
N ILE A 73 -10.31 7.76 0.23
CA ILE A 73 -9.84 7.42 -1.11
C ILE A 73 -8.80 8.46 -1.56
N VAL A 74 -7.52 8.07 -1.55
CA VAL A 74 -6.40 9.01 -1.74
C VAL A 74 -6.33 9.54 -3.18
N ASN A 75 -6.91 8.81 -4.13
CA ASN A 75 -7.02 9.25 -5.52
C ASN A 75 -7.79 10.57 -5.67
N GLN A 76 -8.68 10.87 -4.73
CA GLN A 76 -9.61 12.00 -4.82
C GLN A 76 -9.15 13.22 -4.03
N ILE A 77 -8.09 13.08 -3.23
CA ILE A 77 -7.48 14.17 -2.45
C ILE A 77 -6.18 14.67 -3.07
N GLY A 78 -5.96 14.36 -4.35
CA GLY A 78 -4.79 14.83 -5.12
C GLY A 78 -3.58 13.89 -5.11
N MET A 79 -3.64 12.75 -4.42
CA MET A 79 -2.50 11.80 -4.37
C MET A 79 -2.42 10.86 -5.59
N ARG A 80 -3.39 10.88 -6.50
CA ARG A 80 -3.40 9.97 -7.67
C ARG A 80 -2.10 9.98 -8.48
N PRO A 81 -1.50 11.13 -8.86
CA PRO A 81 -0.26 11.13 -9.64
C PRO A 81 0.93 10.52 -8.89
N LEU A 82 0.96 10.66 -7.55
CA LEU A 82 1.98 10.02 -6.72
C LEU A 82 1.83 8.49 -6.77
N ILE A 83 0.61 7.99 -6.65
CA ILE A 83 0.34 6.55 -6.73
C ILE A 83 0.54 6.00 -8.14
N ASP A 84 0.20 6.75 -9.19
CA ASP A 84 0.51 6.39 -10.59
C ASP A 84 2.02 6.14 -10.78
N ASP A 85 2.84 7.02 -10.21
CA ASP A 85 4.30 6.90 -10.22
C ASP A 85 4.80 5.71 -9.41
N LEU A 86 4.21 5.46 -8.24
CA LEU A 86 4.56 4.32 -7.38
C LEU A 86 4.22 2.99 -8.06
N GLN A 87 3.00 2.86 -8.61
CA GLN A 87 2.55 1.68 -9.35
C GLN A 87 3.50 1.41 -10.52
N ARG A 88 3.79 2.43 -11.33
CA ARG A 88 4.58 2.25 -12.54
C ARG A 88 6.05 1.93 -12.27
N LYS A 89 6.67 2.62 -11.31
CA LYS A 89 8.13 2.58 -11.09
C LYS A 89 8.57 1.55 -10.07
N CYS A 90 7.73 1.22 -9.10
CA CYS A 90 8.12 0.36 -7.97
C CYS A 90 7.34 -0.96 -7.97
N ILE A 91 6.00 -0.89 -8.06
CA ILE A 91 5.15 -2.08 -7.88
C ILE A 91 5.02 -2.88 -9.17
N GLY A 92 4.96 -2.24 -10.33
CA GLY A 92 4.84 -2.91 -11.63
C GLY A 92 5.93 -3.95 -11.89
N PRO A 93 7.23 -3.62 -11.69
CA PRO A 93 8.31 -4.60 -11.80
C PRO A 93 8.15 -5.79 -10.85
N LEU A 94 7.82 -5.54 -9.58
CA LEU A 94 7.56 -6.60 -8.59
C LEU A 94 6.38 -7.48 -9.01
N ALA A 95 5.27 -6.87 -9.39
CA ALA A 95 4.06 -7.59 -9.77
C ALA A 95 4.29 -8.50 -10.98
N ARG A 96 5.02 -8.04 -12.01
CA ARG A 96 5.38 -8.88 -13.16
C ARG A 96 6.27 -10.06 -12.79
N LEU A 97 7.19 -9.84 -11.86
CA LEU A 97 8.14 -10.86 -11.42
C LEU A 97 7.46 -11.94 -10.56
N LEU A 98 6.65 -11.51 -9.60
CA LEU A 98 5.97 -12.40 -8.64
C LEU A 98 4.73 -13.05 -9.23
N PHE A 99 4.01 -12.32 -10.10
CA PHE A 99 2.76 -12.76 -10.71
C PHE A 99 2.78 -12.51 -12.23
N PRO A 100 3.45 -13.37 -13.02
CA PRO A 100 3.65 -13.12 -14.46
C PRO A 100 2.38 -12.94 -15.28
N VAL A 101 1.25 -13.50 -14.83
CA VAL A 101 -0.05 -13.33 -15.50
C VAL A 101 -0.74 -12.06 -15.00
N GLN A 102 -1.02 -11.98 -13.69
CA GLN A 102 -1.79 -10.90 -13.05
C GLN A 102 -1.04 -9.55 -13.10
N GLY A 103 0.26 -9.56 -12.84
CA GLY A 103 1.10 -8.37 -12.83
C GLY A 103 1.59 -7.92 -14.21
N SER A 104 1.30 -8.68 -15.27
CA SER A 104 1.81 -8.43 -16.63
C SER A 104 1.58 -6.98 -17.09
N LYS A 105 0.41 -6.42 -16.78
CA LYS A 105 0.04 -5.04 -17.14
C LYS A 105 -0.95 -4.43 -16.17
N LEU A 106 -0.44 -3.76 -15.13
CA LEU A 106 -1.25 -2.93 -14.23
C LEU A 106 -1.65 -1.62 -14.93
N THR A 107 -2.95 -1.44 -15.21
CA THR A 107 -3.48 -0.26 -15.93
C THR A 107 -4.20 0.76 -15.05
N SER A 108 -4.60 0.37 -13.85
CA SER A 108 -5.39 1.20 -12.94
C SER A 108 -5.11 0.81 -11.50
N HIS A 109 -5.42 1.72 -10.58
CA HIS A 109 -5.45 1.46 -9.15
C HIS A 109 -6.69 2.09 -8.54
N HIS A 110 -7.16 1.44 -7.49
CA HIS A 110 -8.05 2.04 -6.51
C HIS A 110 -7.28 2.09 -5.19
N SER A 111 -6.94 3.29 -4.74
CA SER A 111 -6.07 3.48 -3.59
C SER A 111 -6.76 4.30 -2.53
N PHE A 112 -6.69 3.76 -1.32
CA PHE A 112 -7.31 4.33 -0.15
C PHE A 112 -6.46 4.04 1.09
N MET A 113 -6.67 4.83 2.12
CA MET A 113 -6.16 4.58 3.45
C MET A 113 -7.32 4.17 4.34
N VAL A 114 -7.10 3.15 5.16
CA VAL A 114 -8.05 2.70 6.18
C VAL A 114 -7.54 3.13 7.55
N GLN A 115 -8.44 3.64 8.39
CA GLN A 115 -8.13 3.94 9.77
C GLN A 115 -8.84 2.93 10.67
N TYR A 116 -8.07 2.21 11.48
CA TYR A 116 -8.59 1.32 12.50
C TYR A 116 -8.49 1.96 13.87
N LYS A 117 -9.56 1.89 14.64
CA LYS A 117 -9.63 2.41 16.00
C LYS A 117 -10.48 1.51 16.88
N LYS A 118 -10.12 1.44 18.16
CA LYS A 118 -10.86 0.62 19.14
C LYS A 118 -12.34 1.05 19.18
N GLY A 119 -13.24 0.09 18.97
CA GLY A 119 -14.69 0.32 19.00
C GLY A 119 -15.31 0.68 17.65
N GLU A 120 -14.50 0.80 16.60
CA GLU A 120 -14.94 1.09 15.23
C GLU A 120 -14.68 -0.13 14.33
N ASP A 121 -15.45 -0.30 13.26
CA ASP A 121 -15.33 -1.37 12.24
C ASP A 121 -15.06 -2.78 12.85
N LEU A 122 -15.97 -3.23 13.73
CA LEU A 122 -15.80 -4.43 14.57
C LEU A 122 -15.89 -5.78 13.84
N GLY A 123 -16.18 -5.77 12.54
CA GLY A 123 -16.30 -6.96 11.72
C GLY A 123 -15.64 -6.73 10.37
N LEU A 124 -14.73 -7.62 10.00
CA LEU A 124 -14.17 -7.72 8.66
C LEU A 124 -14.36 -9.15 8.19
N ASP A 125 -15.33 -9.36 7.32
CA ASP A 125 -15.62 -10.69 6.77
C ASP A 125 -14.55 -11.11 5.76
N MET A 126 -14.40 -12.41 5.56
CA MET A 126 -13.57 -12.93 4.47
C MET A 126 -14.10 -12.42 3.13
N HIS A 127 -13.21 -11.84 2.34
CA HIS A 127 -13.54 -11.28 1.03
C HIS A 127 -12.37 -11.45 0.07
N HIS A 128 -12.65 -11.13 -1.19
CA HIS A 128 -11.64 -10.95 -2.23
C HIS A 128 -11.61 -9.49 -2.63
N ASP A 129 -10.41 -8.97 -2.81
CA ASP A 129 -10.23 -7.66 -3.42
C ASP A 129 -10.58 -7.74 -4.91
N ASP A 130 -11.21 -6.69 -5.42
CA ASP A 130 -11.39 -6.49 -6.86
C ASP A 130 -10.11 -5.92 -7.48
N SER A 131 -9.04 -6.74 -7.47
CA SER A 131 -7.73 -6.39 -8.00
C SER A 131 -6.99 -7.63 -8.52
N ASP A 132 -6.10 -7.43 -9.49
CA ASP A 132 -5.16 -8.47 -9.93
C ASP A 132 -4.06 -8.71 -8.89
N VAL A 133 -3.62 -7.63 -8.23
CA VAL A 133 -2.57 -7.60 -7.20
C VAL A 133 -2.91 -6.49 -6.20
N THR A 134 -3.00 -6.84 -4.91
CA THR A 134 -3.17 -5.88 -3.82
C THR A 134 -1.83 -5.57 -3.15
N LEU A 135 -1.57 -4.28 -2.92
CA LEU A 135 -0.51 -3.81 -2.04
C LEU A 135 -1.13 -3.24 -0.76
N ASN A 136 -0.75 -3.80 0.39
CA ASN A 136 -1.09 -3.25 1.70
C ASN A 136 0.16 -2.66 2.36
N VAL A 137 0.10 -1.39 2.77
CA VAL A 137 1.21 -0.68 3.39
C VAL A 137 0.81 -0.29 4.80
N CYS A 138 1.51 -0.82 5.80
CA CYS A 138 1.34 -0.41 7.18
C CYS A 138 1.91 1.01 7.37
N LEU A 139 1.03 1.97 7.63
CA LEU A 139 1.41 3.37 7.92
C LEU A 139 1.40 3.69 9.42
N GLY A 140 0.86 2.78 10.25
CA GLY A 140 0.57 3.04 11.65
C GLY A 140 1.80 3.43 12.48
N ARG A 141 1.56 4.24 13.52
CA ARG A 141 2.57 4.62 14.52
C ARG A 141 2.68 3.51 15.57
N GLU A 142 2.06 3.71 16.72
CA GLU A 142 2.04 2.76 17.82
C GLU A 142 0.66 2.13 17.93
N PHE A 143 0.58 0.80 17.79
CA PHE A 143 -0.65 0.05 17.97
C PHE A 143 -0.35 -1.40 18.33
N THR A 144 -1.31 -2.07 18.97
CA THR A 144 -1.35 -3.53 19.03
C THR A 144 -2.37 -3.98 17.99
N GLY A 145 -1.87 -4.56 16.90
CA GLY A 145 -2.68 -4.95 15.75
C GLY A 145 -3.08 -6.42 15.75
N ALA A 146 -3.99 -6.75 14.85
CA ALA A 146 -4.28 -8.12 14.45
C ALA A 146 -3.39 -8.54 13.26
N THR A 147 -3.31 -9.84 13.00
CA THR A 147 -2.67 -10.40 11.81
C THR A 147 -3.63 -10.40 10.62
N LEU A 148 -3.10 -10.42 9.40
CA LEU A 148 -3.87 -10.78 8.22
C LEU A 148 -3.97 -12.31 8.13
N SER A 149 -5.17 -12.81 7.85
CA SER A 149 -5.45 -14.23 7.59
C SER A 149 -5.72 -14.42 6.10
N PHE A 150 -5.05 -15.39 5.48
CA PHE A 150 -5.13 -15.69 4.05
C PHE A 150 -5.69 -17.10 3.80
#